data_AF-A0A1I6K282-F1
#
_entry.id   AF-A0A1I6K282-F1
#
_cell.length_a   1.000
_cell.length_b   1.000
_cell.length_c   1.000
_cell.angle_alpha   90.00
_cell.angle_beta   90.00
_cell.angle_gamma   90.00
#
_symmetry.space_group_name_H-M   'P 1'
#
loop_
_entity.id
_entity.type
_entity.pdbx_description
1 polymer ?
#
loop_
_entity_poly.entity_id
_entity_poly.type
_entity_poly.pdbx_seq_one_letter_code
_entity_poly.pdbx_strand_id
1 'polypeptide(L)'
;MSGSQGRWARILLAGPGAVLVALVVMAGMTRWVPPGPAGIDNLVVPLVLVPLIWAALFFHACLDRSIARVAIVAFGLLALHGGLVAQAFLRPSMEQAR
;
A
#
# COMPACT_ATOMS: atom_id res chain seq x y z
N MET A 1 -29.14 -3.17 -11.12
CA MET A 1 -28.03 -2.64 -11.93
C MET A 1 -26.71 -3.12 -11.31
N SER A 2 -25.95 -4.11 -11.80
CA SER A 2 -24.69 -4.44 -11.07
C SER A 2 -23.61 -5.29 -11.77
N GLY A 3 -23.92 -6.07 -12.82
CA GLY A 3 -22.90 -6.96 -13.41
C GLY A 3 -21.68 -6.25 -14.03
N SER A 4 -21.83 -5.00 -14.49
CA SER A 4 -20.73 -4.20 -15.04
C SER A 4 -19.91 -3.49 -13.96
N GLN A 5 -20.54 -2.92 -12.92
CA GLN A 5 -19.87 -2.16 -11.87
C GLN A 5 -18.90 -3.05 -11.05
N GLY A 6 -19.33 -4.26 -10.68
CA GLY A 6 -18.45 -5.19 -9.96
C GLY A 6 -17.23 -5.65 -10.78
N ARG A 7 -17.34 -5.70 -12.11
CA ARG A 7 -16.22 -6.04 -12.99
C ARG A 7 -15.21 -4.90 -13.11
N TRP A 8 -15.68 -3.66 -13.30
CA TRP A 8 -14.81 -2.49 -13.35
C TRP A 8 -14.08 -2.26 -12.03
N ALA A 9 -14.77 -2.40 -10.90
CA ALA A 9 -14.14 -2.30 -9.59
C ALA A 9 -13.04 -3.37 -9.39
N ARG A 10 -13.25 -4.61 -9.88
CA ARG A 10 -12.19 -5.64 -9.88
C ARG A 10 -11.01 -5.28 -10.76
N ILE A 11 -11.24 -4.75 -11.96
CA ILE A 11 -10.16 -4.31 -12.86
C ILE A 11 -9.34 -3.20 -12.21
N LEU A 12 -10.00 -2.21 -11.60
CA LEU A 12 -9.33 -1.12 -10.92
C LEU A 12 -8.55 -1.61 -9.69
N LEU A 13 -9.14 -2.47 -8.86
CA LEU A 13 -8.47 -3.03 -7.67
C LEU A 13 -7.31 -3.96 -8.03
N ALA A 14 -7.45 -4.79 -9.06
CA ALA A 14 -6.41 -5.73 -9.48
C ALA A 14 -5.25 -5.03 -10.20
N GLY A 15 -5.54 -4.07 -11.07
CA GLY A 15 -4.51 -3.38 -11.86
C GLY A 15 -3.91 -2.19 -11.12
N PRO A 16 -4.35 -0.95 -11.44
CA PRO A 16 -3.74 0.27 -10.92
C PRO A 16 -3.86 0.41 -9.39
N GLY A 17 -4.95 -0.08 -8.80
CA GLY A 17 -5.18 -0.04 -7.35
C GLY A 17 -4.16 -0.87 -6.58
N ALA A 18 -3.92 -2.12 -6.99
CA ALA A 18 -2.92 -2.98 -6.36
C ALA A 18 -1.51 -2.38 -6.44
N VAL A 19 -1.14 -1.77 -7.58
CA VAL A 19 0.15 -1.10 -7.74
C VAL A 19 0.26 0.07 -6.76
N LEU A 20 -0.76 0.94 -6.71
CA LEU A 20 -0.77 2.09 -5.81
C LEU A 20 -0.65 1.65 -4.35
N VAL A 21 -1.41 0.64 -3.92
CA VAL A 21 -1.34 0.11 -2.55
C VAL A 21 0.06 -0.45 -2.26
N ALA A 22 0.64 -1.23 -3.17
CA ALA A 22 1.99 -1.77 -2.99
C ALA A 22 3.05 -0.67 -2.83
N LEU A 23 2.96 0.41 -3.60
CA LEU A 23 3.87 1.56 -3.49
C LEU A 23 3.69 2.32 -2.17
N VAL A 24 2.44 2.51 -1.71
CA VAL A 24 2.17 3.15 -0.41
C VAL A 24 2.68 2.27 0.73
N VAL A 25 2.54 0.95 0.63
CA VAL A 25 3.11 0.00 1.61
C VAL A 25 4.64 0.11 1.62
N MET A 26 5.28 0.13 0.45
CA MET A 26 6.73 0.36 0.33
C MET A 26 7.18 1.65 1.02
N ALA A 27 6.48 2.76 0.77
CA ALA A 27 6.78 4.04 1.38
C ALA A 27 6.56 4.02 2.90
N GLY A 28 5.50 3.37 3.40
CA GLY A 28 5.26 3.24 4.83
C GLY A 28 6.28 2.35 5.55
N MET A 29 6.87 1.38 4.85
CA MET A 29 7.88 0.48 5.42
C MET A 29 9.15 1.19 5.86
N THR A 30 9.52 2.32 5.24
CA THR A 30 10.70 3.10 5.66
C THR A 30 10.61 3.61 7.10
N ARG A 31 9.41 3.62 7.70
CA ARG A 31 9.18 4.10 9.07
C ARG A 31 9.45 3.08 10.15
N TRP A 32 9.37 1.79 9.85
CA TRP A 32 9.48 0.72 10.84
C TRP A 32 10.50 -0.36 10.45
N VAL A 33 10.96 -0.39 9.20
CA VAL A 33 12.10 -1.21 8.79
C VAL A 33 13.38 -0.54 9.32
N PRO A 34 14.25 -1.30 10.02
CA PRO A 34 15.48 -0.73 10.57
C PRO A 34 16.43 -0.26 9.46
N PRO A 35 17.19 0.83 9.70
CA PRO A 35 18.15 1.34 8.75
C PRO A 35 19.24 0.30 8.44
N GLY A 36 19.77 0.36 7.22
CA GLY A 36 20.83 -0.53 6.78
C GLY A 36 22.21 -0.13 7.36
N PRO A 37 23.25 -0.96 7.13
CA PRO A 37 24.61 -0.70 7.62
C PRO A 37 25.21 0.64 7.18
N ALA A 38 24.70 1.22 6.09
CA ALA A 38 25.14 2.51 5.56
C ALA A 38 24.46 3.72 6.25
N GLY A 39 23.64 3.51 7.28
CA GLY A 39 22.95 4.58 8.01
C GLY A 39 21.78 5.21 7.26
N ILE A 40 21.37 4.66 6.12
CA ILE A 40 20.20 5.05 5.33
C ILE A 40 19.06 4.05 5.50
N ASP A 41 17.85 4.44 5.09
CA ASP A 41 16.69 3.55 5.04
C ASP A 41 17.01 2.30 4.22
N ASN A 42 16.71 1.12 4.78
CA ASN A 42 16.92 -0.14 4.08
C ASN A 42 15.84 -0.33 3.01
N LEU A 43 16.12 0.17 1.80
CA LEU A 43 15.21 0.11 0.65
C LEU A 43 15.18 -1.26 -0.04
N VAL A 44 16.14 -2.15 0.22
CA VAL A 44 16.21 -3.46 -0.44
C VAL A 44 14.99 -4.32 -0.08
N VAL A 45 14.66 -4.38 1.22
CA VAL A 45 13.50 -5.15 1.70
C VAL A 45 12.18 -4.63 1.10
N PRO A 46 11.85 -3.33 1.18
CA PRO A 46 10.68 -2.76 0.53
C PRO A 46 10.63 -3.03 -0.98
N LEU A 47 11.74 -2.84 -1.68
CA LEU A 47 11.81 -2.95 -3.13
C LEU A 47 11.53 -4.38 -3.61
N VAL A 48 12.07 -5.39 -2.92
CA VAL A 48 11.79 -6.80 -3.22
C VAL A 48 10.35 -7.18 -2.88
N LEU A 49 9.77 -6.57 -1.83
CA LEU A 49 8.39 -6.84 -1.43
C LEU A 49 7.35 -6.20 -2.35
N VAL A 50 7.64 -5.09 -3.03
CA VAL A 50 6.70 -4.42 -3.95
C VAL A 50 6.05 -5.39 -4.95
N PRO A 51 6.80 -6.15 -5.78
CA PRO A 51 6.18 -7.06 -6.74
C PRO A 51 5.41 -8.20 -6.07
N LEU A 52 5.82 -8.62 -4.87
CA LEU A 52 5.14 -9.68 -4.10
C LEU A 52 3.81 -9.18 -3.52
N ILE A 53 3.78 -7.99 -2.95
CA ILE A 53 2.57 -7.34 -2.42
C ILE A 53 1.61 -7.05 -3.57
N TRP A 54 2.11 -6.51 -4.67
CA TRP A 54 1.32 -6.26 -5.87
C TRP A 54 0.71 -7.57 -6.40
N ALA A 55 1.50 -8.62 -6.60
CA ALA A 55 1.02 -9.90 -7.09
C ALA A 55 -0.02 -10.50 -6.14
N ALA A 56 0.22 -10.46 -4.83
CA ALA A 56 -0.73 -10.93 -3.83
C ALA A 56 -2.07 -10.18 -3.91
N LEU A 57 -2.04 -8.86 -4.03
CA LEU A 57 -3.25 -8.03 -4.18
C LEU A 57 -3.96 -8.27 -5.52
N PHE A 58 -3.21 -8.42 -6.61
CA PHE A 58 -3.73 -8.77 -7.93
C PHE A 58 -4.46 -10.11 -7.88
N PHE A 59 -3.80 -11.17 -7.39
CA PHE A 59 -4.42 -12.48 -7.27
C PHE A 59 -5.58 -12.49 -6.28
N HIS A 60 -5.50 -11.75 -5.18
CA HIS A 60 -6.61 -11.59 -4.24
C HIS A 60 -7.83 -10.95 -4.92
N ALA A 61 -7.62 -9.90 -5.71
CA ALA A 61 -8.69 -9.24 -6.48
C ALA A 61 -9.31 -10.14 -7.57
N CYS A 62 -8.50 -11.02 -8.19
CA CYS A 62 -8.95 -11.94 -9.23
C CYS A 62 -9.66 -13.19 -8.68
N LEU A 63 -9.17 -13.75 -7.57
CA LEU A 63 -9.62 -15.04 -7.04
C LEU A 63 -10.71 -14.92 -5.97
N ASP A 64 -10.82 -13.77 -5.28
CA ASP A 64 -11.81 -13.62 -4.22
C ASP A 64 -13.23 -13.40 -4.78
N ARG A 65 -14.18 -14.20 -4.27
CA ARG A 65 -15.60 -14.13 -4.61
C ARG A 65 -16.25 -12.82 -4.16
N SER A 66 -15.78 -12.20 -3.07
CA SER A 66 -16.33 -10.97 -2.52
C SER A 66 -15.41 -9.78 -2.79
N ILE A 67 -15.90 -8.87 -3.62
CA ILE A 67 -15.18 -7.61 -3.89
C ILE A 67 -15.04 -6.74 -2.64
N ALA A 68 -15.97 -6.87 -1.67
CA ALA A 68 -15.92 -6.13 -0.42
C ALA A 68 -14.70 -6.53 0.42
N ARG A 69 -14.34 -7.82 0.44
CA ARG A 69 -13.13 -8.29 1.15
C ARG A 69 -11.86 -7.72 0.52
N VAL A 70 -11.78 -7.78 -0.81
CA VAL A 70 -10.68 -7.19 -1.58
C VAL A 70 -10.53 -5.71 -1.28
N ALA A 71 -11.64 -4.96 -1.30
CA ALA A 71 -11.65 -3.54 -0.98
C ALA A 71 -11.18 -3.28 0.45
N ILE A 72 -11.70 -4.01 1.45
CA ILE A 72 -11.30 -3.84 2.86
C ILE A 72 -9.80 -4.07 3.04
N VAL A 73 -9.24 -5.12 2.43
CA VAL A 73 -7.80 -5.41 2.52
C VAL A 73 -6.98 -4.29 1.85
N ALA A 74 -7.35 -3.91 0.62
CA ALA A 74 -6.64 -2.87 -0.13
C ALA A 74 -6.68 -1.51 0.59
N PHE A 75 -7.86 -1.07 1.01
CA PHE A 75 -8.04 0.19 1.72
C PHE A 75 -7.45 0.16 3.14
N GLY A 76 -7.49 -0.98 3.83
CA GLY A 76 -6.85 -1.14 5.13
C GLY A 76 -5.32 -0.97 5.03
N LEU A 77 -4.69 -1.62 4.05
CA LEU A 77 -3.26 -1.47 3.79
C LEU A 77 -2.91 -0.03 3.41
N LEU A 78 -3.71 0.58 2.52
CA LEU A 78 -3.54 1.97 2.09
C LEU A 78 -3.65 2.94 3.26
N ALA A 79 -4.66 2.80 4.11
CA ALA A 79 -4.89 3.70 5.25
C ALA A 79 -3.79 3.56 6.31
N LEU A 80 -3.38 2.32 6.63
CA LEU A 80 -2.33 2.08 7.62
C LEU A 80 -0.98 2.64 7.14
N HIS A 81 -0.54 2.28 5.94
CA HIS A 81 0.76 2.71 5.44
C HIS A 81 0.75 4.17 4.98
N GLY A 82 -0.36 4.64 4.39
CA GLY A 82 -0.56 6.04 4.07
C GLY A 82 -0.56 6.92 5.32
N GLY A 83 -1.12 6.45 6.44
CA GLY A 83 -1.02 7.11 7.74
C GLY A 83 0.42 7.24 8.23
N LEU A 84 1.23 6.17 8.11
CA LEU A 84 2.66 6.21 8.45
C LEU A 84 3.43 7.21 7.59
N VAL A 85 3.15 7.25 6.29
CA VAL A 85 3.74 8.21 5.35
C VAL A 85 3.33 9.63 5.72
N ALA A 86 2.03 9.88 5.95
CA ALA A 86 1.53 11.20 6.33
C ALA A 86 2.14 11.69 7.65
N GLN A 87 2.32 10.81 8.64
CA GLN A 87 3.01 11.15 9.89
C GLN A 87 4.45 11.62 9.67
N ALA A 88 5.15 11.09 8.67
CA ALA A 88 6.50 11.52 8.33
C ALA A 88 6.55 12.97 7.84
N PHE A 89 5.48 13.46 7.20
CA PHE A 89 5.40 14.83 6.69
C PHE A 89 4.73 15.82 7.65
N LEU A 90 3.83 15.34 8.53
CA LEU A 90 3.10 16.17 9.49
C LEU A 90 3.88 16.43 10.80
N ARG A 91 4.79 15.53 11.21
CA ARG A 91 5.64 15.75 12.39
C ARG A 91 6.69 16.88 12.20
N PRO A 92 7.40 16.97 11.07
CA PRO A 92 8.38 18.03 10.83
C PRO A 92 7.82 19.45 10.96
N SER A 93 6.56 19.67 10.56
CA SER A 93 5.93 20.99 10.64
C SER A 93 5.63 21.47 12.07
N MET A 94 5.53 20.56 13.03
CA MET A 94 5.27 20.90 14.43
C MET A 94 6.56 21.22 15.22
N GLU A 95 7.69 20.63 14.84
CA GLU A 95 9.00 20.94 15.44
C GLU A 95 9.62 22.24 14.93
N GLN A 96 9.35 22.64 13.68
CA GLN A 96 9.84 23.92 13.13
C GLN A 96 9.08 25.16 13.63
N ALA A 97 7.91 24.97 14.25
CA ALA A 97 7.08 26.04 14.80
C ALA A 97 7.33 26.30 16.30
N ARG A 98 8.32 25.63 16.90
CA ARG A 98 8.69 25.70 18.31
C ARG A 98 10.11 26.21 18.49
#